data_AF-A0A3S0BQL8-F1
#
_entry.id   AF-A0A3S0BQL8-F1
#
_cell.length_a   1.000
_cell.length_b   1.000
_cell.length_c   1.000
_cell.angle_alpha   90.00
_cell.angle_beta   90.00
_cell.angle_gamma   90.00
#
_symmetry.space_group_name_H-M   'P 1'
#
loop_
_entity.id
_entity.type
_entity.pdbx_description
1 polymer ?
#
loop_
_entity_poly.entity_id
_entity_poly.type
_entity_poly.pdbx_seq_one_letter_code
_entity_poly.pdbx_strand_id
1 'polypeptide(L)'
;MFLRSMTLLKEKVTDRQSHPFTIPAIRGFERLDFKHPVTFFVGENGSGKSTLLEAIADQCGFNLGGGGRNNVYDVDASQSALGNFIRLSWLPRVTQGFFLRAESFYHFASHLDQLAREDPTFRYQAYGGKSLHQQSHGESFLSLFINRFGGGKGIYLLDEPEAALSPARQLAFLRIMHGLVKGGKSQFIIATHSPILLGFPGAHIYSFDSSAVERISYEETEHYQITKSFLNRTDKFLEDLFRDEE
;
A
#
# COMPACT_ATOMS: atom_id res chain seq x y z
N MET A 1 11.57 -7.94 -11.03
CA MET A 1 11.24 -6.56 -10.65
C MET A 1 10.81 -5.82 -11.89
N PHE A 2 9.65 -5.16 -11.85
CA PHE A 2 8.97 -4.62 -13.03
C PHE A 2 9.03 -3.11 -13.05
N LEU A 3 8.42 -2.45 -12.06
CA LEU A 3 8.56 -1.01 -11.86
C LEU A 3 9.98 -0.74 -11.34
N ARG A 4 10.70 0.14 -12.02
CA ARG A 4 12.10 0.49 -11.74
C ARG A 4 12.24 1.85 -11.11
N SER A 5 11.44 2.81 -11.53
CA SER A 5 11.45 4.14 -10.93
C SER A 5 10.16 4.90 -11.14
N MET A 6 9.96 5.90 -10.29
CA MET A 6 8.95 6.95 -10.42
C MET A 6 9.68 8.29 -10.43
N THR A 7 9.37 9.16 -11.38
CA THR A 7 9.96 10.50 -11.49
C THR A 7 8.86 11.55 -11.52
N LEU A 8 9.03 12.66 -10.80
CA LEU A 8 8.16 13.82 -10.89
C LEU A 8 8.48 14.65 -12.14
N LEU A 9 7.47 14.92 -12.95
CA LEU A 9 7.52 15.78 -14.13
C LEU A 9 7.34 17.24 -13.72
N LYS A 10 8.41 17.83 -13.16
CA LYS A 10 8.41 19.19 -12.63
C LYS A 10 7.95 20.23 -13.65
N GLU A 11 8.16 19.98 -14.95
CA GLU A 11 7.73 20.82 -16.06
C GLU A 11 6.21 20.91 -16.22
N LYS A 12 5.46 19.93 -15.71
CA LYS A 12 3.98 19.93 -15.73
C LYS A 12 3.37 20.67 -14.54
N VAL A 13 4.16 20.94 -13.49
CA VAL A 13 3.67 21.55 -12.25
C VAL A 13 3.54 23.06 -12.46
N THR A 14 2.30 23.53 -12.61
CA THR A 14 1.98 24.95 -12.86
C THR A 14 1.92 25.78 -11.57
N ASP A 15 1.48 25.18 -10.47
CA ASP A 15 1.39 25.82 -9.16
C ASP A 15 1.98 24.91 -8.07
N ARG A 16 3.07 25.37 -7.44
CA ARG A 16 3.75 24.64 -6.35
C ARG A 16 3.17 24.95 -4.97
N GLN A 17 2.26 25.91 -4.87
CA GLN A 17 1.63 26.33 -3.62
C GLN A 17 0.25 25.72 -3.41
N SER A 18 -0.23 24.90 -4.35
CA SER A 18 -1.44 24.08 -4.19
C SER A 18 -1.11 22.65 -3.78
N HIS A 19 -2.09 22.02 -3.13
CA HIS A 19 -2.07 20.59 -2.88
C HIS A 19 -2.01 19.82 -4.22
N PRO A 20 -1.19 18.76 -4.35
CA PRO A 20 -0.39 18.10 -3.31
C PRO A 20 1.06 18.60 -3.20
N PHE A 21 1.47 19.61 -3.97
CA PHE A 21 2.85 20.14 -3.98
C PHE A 21 3.24 20.94 -2.73
N THR A 22 2.26 21.24 -1.88
CA THR A 22 2.49 21.81 -0.54
C THR A 22 2.98 20.79 0.48
N ILE A 23 2.74 19.49 0.25
CA ILE A 23 3.20 18.42 1.15
C ILE A 23 4.73 18.37 1.11
N PRO A 24 5.44 18.44 2.25
CA PRO A 24 6.91 18.52 2.29
C PRO A 24 7.61 17.45 1.46
N ALA A 25 7.26 16.18 1.68
CA ALA A 25 7.86 15.05 0.97
C ALA A 25 7.68 15.13 -0.56
N ILE A 26 6.52 15.63 -1.03
CA ILE A 26 6.20 15.78 -2.45
C ILE A 26 6.90 17.01 -3.05
N ARG A 27 7.02 18.09 -2.28
CA ARG A 27 7.70 19.32 -2.72
C ARG A 27 9.18 19.06 -3.03
N GLY A 28 9.85 18.29 -2.18
CA GLY A 28 11.24 17.87 -2.38
C GLY A 28 11.40 16.66 -3.31
N PHE A 29 10.31 16.05 -3.77
CA PHE A 29 10.35 14.82 -4.54
C PHE A 29 10.87 15.05 -5.96
N GLU A 30 11.85 14.24 -6.37
CA GLU A 30 12.32 14.21 -7.76
C GLU A 30 12.15 12.84 -8.38
N ARG A 31 12.67 11.82 -7.70
CA ARG A 31 12.71 10.45 -8.21
C ARG A 31 12.77 9.46 -7.06
N LEU A 32 12.10 8.33 -7.23
CA LEU A 32 12.20 7.15 -6.39
C LEU A 32 12.61 5.95 -7.25
N ASP A 33 13.63 5.20 -6.82
CA ASP A 33 14.09 3.99 -7.50
C ASP A 33 13.66 2.73 -6.75
N PHE A 34 12.91 1.86 -7.41
CA PHE A 34 12.55 0.56 -6.89
C PHE A 34 13.67 -0.42 -7.25
N LYS A 35 14.42 -0.87 -6.24
CA LYS A 35 15.53 -1.83 -6.39
C LYS A 35 15.25 -3.18 -5.75
N HIS A 36 14.11 -3.34 -5.09
CA HIS A 36 13.70 -4.55 -4.39
C HIS A 36 12.26 -4.90 -4.76
N PRO A 37 11.87 -6.18 -4.68
CA PRO A 37 10.51 -6.61 -4.98
C PRO A 37 9.49 -6.17 -3.92
N VAL A 38 9.93 -5.76 -2.73
CA VAL A 38 9.08 -5.17 -1.70
C VAL A 38 9.64 -3.80 -1.33
N THR A 39 8.80 -2.79 -1.40
CA THR A 39 9.09 -1.42 -0.97
C THR A 39 8.00 -0.96 0.00
N PHE A 40 8.41 -0.36 1.10
CA PHE A 40 7.52 0.28 2.07
C PHE A 40 7.64 1.80 2.01
N PHE A 41 6.52 2.47 2.17
CA PHE A 41 6.43 3.90 2.45
C PHE A 41 6.00 4.06 3.91
N VAL A 42 6.77 4.81 4.69
CA VAL A 42 6.51 5.09 6.11
C VAL A 42 6.53 6.59 6.37
N GLY A 43 5.90 6.98 7.47
CA GLY A 43 5.84 8.35 7.95
C GLY A 43 4.45 8.74 8.43
N GLU A 44 4.28 9.93 9.00
CA GLU A 44 3.07 10.39 9.67
C GLU A 44 1.86 10.49 8.73
N ASN A 45 0.67 10.64 9.31
CA ASN A 45 -0.55 10.89 8.55
C ASN A 45 -0.44 12.25 7.83
N GLY A 46 -0.79 12.28 6.54
CA GLY A 46 -0.64 13.50 5.72
C GLY A 46 0.75 13.76 5.16
N SER A 47 1.73 12.89 5.40
CA SER A 47 3.10 13.01 4.84
C SER A 47 3.20 12.75 3.33
N GLY A 48 2.13 12.30 2.67
CA GLY A 48 2.07 12.10 1.21
C GLY A 48 2.32 10.67 0.73
N LYS A 49 2.43 9.68 1.63
CA LYS A 49 2.57 8.25 1.31
C LYS A 49 1.48 7.76 0.35
N SER A 50 0.22 7.92 0.77
CA SER A 50 -0.96 7.48 0.02
C SER A 50 -1.09 8.27 -1.28
N THR A 51 -0.79 9.57 -1.28
CA THR A 51 -0.79 10.40 -2.50
C THR A 51 0.18 9.89 -3.57
N LEU A 52 1.42 9.53 -3.21
CA LEU A 52 2.36 8.93 -4.16
C LEU A 52 1.96 7.51 -4.56
N LEU A 53 1.43 6.72 -3.64
CA LEU A 53 0.96 5.36 -3.94
C LEU A 53 -0.22 5.37 -4.92
N GLU A 54 -1.19 6.27 -4.72
CA GLU A 54 -2.32 6.51 -5.61
C GLU A 54 -1.87 6.97 -7.00
N ALA A 55 -0.86 7.82 -7.08
CA ALA A 55 -0.31 8.25 -8.37
C ALA A 55 0.25 7.06 -9.17
N ILE A 56 0.95 6.14 -8.48
CA ILE A 56 1.42 4.89 -9.10
C ILE A 56 0.21 4.04 -9.54
N ALA A 57 -0.81 3.92 -8.70
CA ALA A 57 -2.03 3.16 -9.00
C ALA A 57 -2.77 3.69 -10.23
N ASP A 58 -2.96 5.00 -10.31
CA ASP A 58 -3.58 5.71 -11.43
C ASP A 58 -2.80 5.49 -12.74
N GLN A 59 -1.47 5.66 -12.72
CA GLN A 59 -0.61 5.38 -13.90
C GLN A 59 -0.58 3.89 -14.29
N CYS A 60 -0.90 2.97 -13.37
CA CYS A 60 -1.11 1.56 -13.68
C CYS A 60 -2.50 1.29 -14.28
N GLY A 61 -3.44 2.23 -14.16
CA GLY A 61 -4.85 2.08 -14.52
C GLY A 61 -5.64 1.27 -13.49
N PHE A 62 -5.22 1.27 -12.22
CA PHE A 62 -5.99 0.66 -11.14
C PHE A 62 -7.06 1.61 -10.64
N ASN A 63 -8.11 1.05 -10.07
CA ASN A 63 -9.18 1.84 -9.50
C ASN A 63 -8.80 2.35 -8.10
N LEU A 64 -8.84 3.66 -7.87
CA LEU A 64 -8.49 4.28 -6.58
C LEU A 64 -9.47 3.94 -5.45
N GLY A 65 -10.71 3.56 -5.77
CA GLY A 65 -11.66 2.98 -4.81
C GLY A 65 -11.31 1.55 -4.37
N GLY A 66 -10.15 1.02 -4.76
CA GLY A 66 -9.65 -0.32 -4.43
C GLY A 66 -10.05 -1.35 -5.48
N GLY A 67 -9.11 -1.84 -6.29
CA GLY A 67 -9.48 -2.71 -7.41
C GLY A 67 -8.33 -3.04 -8.36
N GLY A 68 -8.55 -4.02 -9.22
CA GLY A 68 -7.74 -4.23 -10.42
C GLY A 68 -8.34 -3.48 -11.61
N ARG A 69 -7.66 -3.48 -12.76
CA ARG A 69 -8.10 -2.83 -14.02
C ARG A 69 -9.53 -3.17 -14.48
N ASN A 70 -10.01 -4.37 -14.14
CA ASN A 70 -11.32 -4.86 -14.57
C ASN A 70 -12.45 -4.54 -13.56
N ASN A 71 -12.15 -3.82 -12.48
CA ASN A 71 -13.14 -3.40 -11.49
C ASN A 71 -13.47 -1.93 -11.75
N VAL A 72 -14.45 -1.66 -12.62
CA VAL A 72 -14.93 -0.30 -12.86
C VAL A 72 -15.99 0.00 -11.80
N TYR A 73 -15.66 0.86 -10.83
CA TYR A 73 -16.66 1.46 -9.96
C TYR A 73 -17.32 2.64 -10.68
N ASP A 74 -18.60 2.84 -10.44
CA ASP A 74 -19.37 4.02 -10.82
C ASP A 74 -19.39 5.06 -9.67
N VAL A 75 -18.29 5.10 -8.92
CA VAL A 75 -18.03 6.12 -7.89
C VAL A 75 -17.01 7.02 -8.54
N ASP A 76 -17.33 8.32 -8.73
CA ASP A 76 -16.45 9.36 -9.26
C ASP A 76 -14.98 8.97 -9.07
N ALA A 77 -14.35 8.46 -10.13
CA ALA A 77 -12.96 8.04 -10.07
C ALA A 77 -12.16 9.33 -9.90
N SER A 78 -12.01 9.76 -8.65
CA SER A 78 -11.24 10.93 -8.28
C SER A 78 -9.87 10.72 -8.91
N GLN A 79 -9.53 11.56 -9.88
CA GLN A 79 -8.24 11.45 -10.53
C GLN A 79 -7.17 11.61 -9.46
N SER A 80 -6.10 10.80 -9.51
CA SER A 80 -5.01 10.97 -8.55
C SER A 80 -4.46 12.39 -8.67
N ALA A 81 -4.34 13.07 -7.53
CA ALA A 81 -3.80 14.43 -7.47
C ALA A 81 -2.39 14.55 -8.09
N LEU A 82 -1.61 13.46 -8.07
CA LEU A 82 -0.27 13.39 -8.65
C LEU A 82 -0.17 12.55 -9.94
N GLY A 83 -1.23 11.84 -10.33
CA GLY A 83 -1.18 10.87 -11.43
C GLY A 83 -0.63 11.45 -12.74
N ASN A 84 -1.09 12.64 -13.15
CA ASN A 84 -0.65 13.32 -14.38
C ASN A 84 0.75 13.94 -14.31
N PHE A 85 1.32 14.03 -13.10
CA PHE A 85 2.59 14.70 -12.81
C PHE A 85 3.74 13.73 -12.59
N ILE A 86 3.51 12.42 -12.66
CA ILE A 86 4.58 11.42 -12.51
C ILE A 86 4.82 10.65 -13.81
N ARG A 87 6.02 10.07 -13.91
CA ARG A 87 6.39 9.11 -14.96
C ARG A 87 6.94 7.85 -14.34
N LEU A 88 6.37 6.72 -14.71
CA LEU A 88 6.82 5.40 -14.29
C LEU A 88 7.75 4.78 -15.33
N SER A 89 8.88 4.21 -14.88
CA SER A 89 9.82 3.46 -15.70
C SER A 89 9.74 1.97 -15.39
N TRP A 90 9.72 1.13 -16.42
CA TRP A 90 9.42 -0.30 -16.30
C TRP A 90 10.39 -1.20 -17.07
N LEU A 91 10.59 -2.43 -16.61
CA LEU A 91 11.28 -3.49 -17.37
C LEU A 91 10.93 -4.92 -16.86
N PRO A 92 10.10 -5.70 -17.59
CA PRO A 92 9.12 -5.25 -18.60
C PRO A 92 7.96 -4.49 -17.97
N ARG A 93 7.14 -3.82 -18.79
CA ARG A 93 5.90 -3.18 -18.30
C ARG A 93 4.92 -4.23 -17.81
N VAL A 94 4.48 -4.10 -16.56
CA VAL A 94 3.48 -4.95 -15.93
C VAL A 94 2.38 -4.05 -15.40
N THR A 95 1.17 -4.22 -15.94
CA THR A 95 -0.02 -3.46 -15.51
C THR A 95 -1.11 -4.38 -14.97
N GLN A 96 -0.80 -5.67 -14.82
CA GLN A 96 -1.63 -6.59 -14.05
C GLN A 96 -1.28 -6.42 -12.58
N GLY A 97 -2.29 -6.45 -11.72
CA GLY A 97 -2.09 -6.09 -10.34
C GLY A 97 -3.36 -5.63 -9.65
N PHE A 98 -3.16 -5.01 -8.50
CA PHE A 98 -4.25 -4.55 -7.65
C PHE A 98 -3.78 -3.37 -6.79
N PHE A 99 -4.62 -2.35 -6.66
CA PHE A 99 -4.50 -1.34 -5.62
C PHE A 99 -5.55 -1.61 -4.53
N LEU A 100 -5.14 -1.64 -3.27
CA LEU A 100 -6.07 -1.87 -2.17
C LEU A 100 -5.80 -0.92 -1.01
N ARG A 101 -6.86 -0.28 -0.54
CA ARG A 101 -6.91 0.47 0.71
C ARG A 101 -7.76 -0.33 1.68
N ALA A 102 -7.34 -0.44 2.93
CA ALA A 102 -8.10 -1.21 3.92
C ALA A 102 -9.52 -0.66 4.09
N GLU A 103 -9.70 0.67 4.11
CA GLU A 103 -11.00 1.32 4.21
C GLU A 103 -11.94 1.01 3.04
N SER A 104 -11.41 0.89 1.82
CA SER A 104 -12.22 0.62 0.62
C SER A 104 -12.49 -0.87 0.40
N PHE A 105 -11.89 -1.76 1.20
CA PHE A 105 -12.04 -3.21 1.05
C PHE A 105 -13.51 -3.67 1.18
N TYR A 106 -14.30 -3.01 2.04
CA TYR A 106 -15.72 -3.33 2.20
C TYR A 106 -16.55 -3.00 0.94
N HIS A 107 -16.25 -1.87 0.29
CA HIS A 107 -16.88 -1.51 -0.99
C HIS A 107 -16.50 -2.51 -2.08
N PHE A 108 -15.23 -2.91 -2.13
CA PHE A 108 -14.78 -3.96 -3.05
C PHE A 108 -15.51 -5.29 -2.83
N ALA A 109 -15.65 -5.74 -1.58
CA ALA A 109 -16.41 -6.95 -1.25
C ALA A 109 -17.88 -6.85 -1.70
N SER A 110 -18.52 -5.71 -1.48
CA SER A 110 -19.91 -5.45 -1.88
C SER A 110 -20.09 -5.51 -3.39
N HIS A 111 -19.13 -4.97 -4.14
CA HIS A 111 -19.14 -5.02 -5.60
C HIS A 111 -19.02 -6.45 -6.14
N LEU A 112 -18.18 -7.31 -5.54
CA LEU A 112 -18.11 -8.72 -5.95
C LEU A 112 -19.45 -9.44 -5.75
N ASP A 113 -20.18 -9.11 -4.68
CA ASP A 113 -21.50 -9.67 -4.43
C ASP A 113 -22.57 -9.14 -5.39
N GLN A 114 -22.45 -7.89 -5.82
CA GLN A 114 -23.27 -7.34 -6.89
C GLN A 114 -23.00 -8.03 -8.23
N LEU A 115 -21.73 -8.17 -8.62
CA LEU A 115 -21.34 -8.90 -9.84
C LEU A 115 -21.84 -10.34 -9.83
N ALA A 116 -21.77 -11.03 -8.69
CA ALA A 116 -22.29 -12.39 -8.56
C ALA A 116 -23.82 -12.49 -8.74
N ARG A 117 -24.56 -11.42 -8.47
CA ARG A 117 -26.01 -11.35 -8.70
C ARG A 117 -26.36 -10.99 -10.14
N GLU A 118 -25.55 -10.15 -10.78
CA GLU A 118 -25.78 -9.63 -12.13
C GLU A 118 -25.25 -10.57 -13.23
N ASP A 119 -24.16 -11.30 -12.97
CA ASP A 119 -23.52 -12.23 -13.90
C ASP A 119 -23.61 -13.68 -13.37
N PRO A 120 -24.49 -14.53 -13.93
CA PRO A 120 -24.62 -15.94 -13.56
C PRO A 120 -23.37 -16.79 -13.83
N THR A 121 -22.39 -16.28 -14.59
CA THR A 121 -21.12 -16.97 -14.87
C THR A 121 -20.02 -16.59 -13.89
N PHE A 122 -20.19 -15.51 -13.13
CA PHE A 122 -19.24 -15.08 -12.12
C PHE A 122 -19.11 -16.15 -11.02
N ARG A 123 -17.88 -16.38 -10.56
CA ARG A 123 -17.60 -17.32 -9.48
C ARG A 123 -16.54 -16.76 -8.55
N TYR A 124 -16.72 -17.01 -7.25
CA TYR A 124 -15.80 -16.55 -6.22
C TYR A 124 -14.47 -17.35 -6.14
N GLN A 125 -14.14 -18.26 -7.07
CA GLN A 125 -12.91 -19.07 -6.92
C GLN A 125 -11.65 -18.21 -6.79
N ALA A 126 -11.56 -17.10 -7.52
CA ALA A 126 -10.45 -16.14 -7.40
C ALA A 126 -10.40 -15.40 -6.04
N TYR A 127 -11.39 -15.61 -5.17
CA TYR A 127 -11.62 -14.92 -3.89
C TYR A 127 -11.84 -15.89 -2.71
N GLY A 128 -11.54 -17.19 -2.89
CA GLY A 128 -11.70 -18.21 -1.86
C GLY A 128 -13.01 -18.99 -1.91
N GLY A 129 -13.73 -18.93 -3.03
CA GLY A 129 -14.89 -19.77 -3.32
C GLY A 129 -16.21 -19.32 -2.70
N LYS A 130 -16.20 -18.27 -1.87
CA LYS A 130 -17.40 -17.68 -1.23
C LYS A 130 -17.31 -16.15 -1.21
N SER A 131 -18.43 -15.50 -0.94
CA SER A 131 -18.50 -14.04 -0.77
C SER A 131 -17.49 -13.57 0.29
N LEU A 132 -16.87 -12.41 0.01
CA LEU A 132 -15.95 -11.77 0.95
C LEU A 132 -16.68 -11.21 2.19
N HIS A 133 -17.99 -10.97 2.10
CA HIS A 133 -18.81 -10.60 3.26
C HIS A 133 -19.12 -11.78 4.19
N GLN A 134 -18.92 -13.02 3.71
CA GLN A 134 -19.11 -14.26 4.47
C GLN A 134 -17.82 -14.81 5.09
N GLN A 135 -16.76 -14.00 5.13
CA GLN A 135 -15.51 -14.32 5.83
C GLN A 135 -15.18 -13.15 6.76
N SER A 136 -14.36 -13.40 7.78
CA SER A 136 -13.92 -12.28 8.63
C SER A 136 -13.07 -11.30 7.82
N HIS A 137 -13.06 -10.03 8.19
CA HIS A 137 -12.44 -8.95 7.41
C HIS A 137 -10.98 -9.29 7.00
N GLY A 138 -10.18 -9.77 7.95
CA GLY A 138 -8.81 -10.21 7.66
C GLY A 138 -8.68 -11.55 6.91
N GLU A 139 -9.65 -12.47 6.99
CA GLU A 139 -9.63 -13.69 6.15
C GLU A 139 -9.93 -13.35 4.70
N SER A 140 -10.93 -12.51 4.46
CA SER A 140 -11.27 -12.02 3.13
C SER A 140 -10.10 -11.30 2.48
N PHE A 141 -9.38 -10.48 3.27
CA PHE A 141 -8.16 -9.82 2.82
C PHE A 141 -7.11 -10.85 2.38
N LEU A 142 -6.76 -11.83 3.23
CA LEU A 142 -5.75 -12.86 2.89
C LEU A 142 -6.20 -13.75 1.72
N SER A 143 -7.48 -14.11 1.64
CA SER A 143 -8.08 -14.90 0.56
C SER A 143 -7.90 -14.24 -0.81
N LEU A 144 -7.97 -12.90 -0.88
CA LEU A 144 -7.65 -12.16 -2.10
C LEU A 144 -6.22 -12.45 -2.55
N PHE A 145 -5.25 -12.41 -1.64
CA PHE A 145 -3.84 -12.61 -2.00
C PHE A 145 -3.51 -14.06 -2.35
N ILE A 146 -4.12 -15.01 -1.65
CA ILE A 146 -3.90 -16.44 -1.90
C ILE A 146 -4.47 -16.84 -3.26
N ASN A 147 -5.69 -16.39 -3.58
CA ASN A 147 -6.43 -16.93 -4.72
C ASN A 147 -6.31 -16.10 -6.00
N ARG A 148 -6.12 -14.78 -5.89
CA ARG A 148 -6.04 -13.90 -7.08
C ARG A 148 -4.62 -13.77 -7.63
N PHE A 149 -3.58 -13.98 -6.82
CA PHE A 149 -2.21 -13.56 -7.15
C PHE A 149 -1.24 -14.67 -7.57
N GLY A 150 -1.73 -15.84 -8.00
CA GLY A 150 -0.90 -16.96 -8.44
C GLY A 150 -0.64 -17.09 -9.95
N GLY A 151 -1.43 -16.43 -10.81
CA GLY A 151 -1.52 -16.76 -12.24
C GLY A 151 -0.46 -16.11 -13.16
N GLY A 152 0.23 -15.05 -12.73
CA GLY A 152 1.09 -14.27 -13.63
C GLY A 152 1.94 -13.20 -12.94
N LYS A 153 2.62 -12.36 -13.74
CA LYS A 153 3.40 -11.22 -13.22
C LYS A 153 2.44 -10.12 -12.73
N GLY A 154 2.64 -9.61 -11.52
CA GLY A 154 1.77 -8.59 -10.93
C GLY A 154 2.51 -7.54 -10.08
N ILE A 155 1.96 -6.33 -10.06
CA ILE A 155 2.32 -5.27 -9.10
C ILE A 155 1.17 -5.03 -8.12
N TYR A 156 1.48 -4.97 -6.83
CA TYR A 156 0.50 -4.86 -5.75
C TYR A 156 0.79 -3.61 -4.93
N LEU A 157 -0.19 -2.71 -4.89
CA LEU A 157 -0.10 -1.43 -4.22
C LEU A 157 -1.05 -1.47 -3.03
N LEU A 158 -0.55 -1.33 -1.81
CA LEU A 158 -1.38 -1.49 -0.60
C LEU A 158 -1.23 -0.29 0.31
N ASP A 159 -2.35 0.27 0.75
CA ASP A 159 -2.42 1.40 1.66
C ASP A 159 -3.00 0.93 2.99
N GLU A 160 -2.16 0.99 4.04
CA GLU A 160 -2.48 0.62 5.42
C GLU A 160 -3.15 -0.77 5.57
N PRO A 161 -2.59 -1.84 4.98
CA PRO A 161 -3.20 -3.17 5.04
C PRO A 161 -3.37 -3.70 6.48
N GLU A 162 -2.57 -3.22 7.43
CA GLU A 162 -2.67 -3.55 8.85
C GLU A 162 -4.01 -3.15 9.49
N ALA A 163 -4.70 -2.14 8.97
CA ALA A 163 -6.00 -1.72 9.52
C ALA A 163 -7.05 -2.84 9.41
N ALA A 164 -6.89 -3.75 8.45
CA ALA A 164 -7.73 -4.94 8.26
C ALA A 164 -7.18 -6.21 8.95
N LEU A 165 -5.98 -6.17 9.53
CA LEU A 165 -5.23 -7.36 9.95
C LEU A 165 -4.77 -7.28 11.41
N SER A 166 -5.16 -8.27 12.21
CA SER A 166 -4.56 -8.49 13.53
C SER A 166 -3.05 -8.83 13.39
N PRO A 167 -2.24 -8.66 14.45
CA PRO A 167 -0.80 -8.94 14.41
C PRO A 167 -0.45 -10.34 13.85
N ALA A 168 -1.17 -11.38 14.29
CA ALA A 168 -0.99 -12.74 13.78
C ALA A 168 -1.29 -12.86 12.28
N ARG A 169 -2.29 -12.12 11.78
CA ARG A 169 -2.64 -12.10 10.35
C ARG A 169 -1.65 -11.27 9.53
N GLN A 170 -1.02 -10.25 10.10
CA GLN A 170 0.08 -9.55 9.46
C GLN A 170 1.30 -10.48 9.26
N LEU A 171 1.62 -11.33 10.25
CA LEU A 171 2.64 -12.38 10.09
C LEU A 171 2.27 -13.39 8.99
N ALA A 172 1.00 -13.82 8.93
CA ALA A 172 0.52 -14.66 7.84
C ALA A 172 0.64 -13.96 6.48
N PHE A 173 0.37 -12.65 6.43
CA PHE A 173 0.50 -11.84 5.23
C PHE A 173 1.95 -11.75 4.75
N LEU A 174 2.92 -11.54 5.67
CA LEU A 174 4.35 -11.59 5.35
C LEU A 174 4.76 -12.92 4.70
N ARG A 175 4.26 -14.04 5.23
CA ARG A 175 4.50 -15.38 4.64
C ARG A 175 3.98 -15.48 3.21
N ILE A 176 2.77 -14.97 2.95
CA ILE A 176 2.17 -14.95 1.61
C ILE A 176 3.00 -14.07 0.66
N MET A 177 3.32 -12.85 1.06
CA MET A 177 4.17 -11.93 0.30
C MET A 177 5.52 -12.58 -0.05
N HIS A 178 6.16 -13.22 0.93
CA HIS A 178 7.44 -13.89 0.74
C HIS A 178 7.36 -15.00 -0.32
N GLY A 179 6.29 -15.81 -0.30
CA GLY A 179 6.05 -16.82 -1.34
C GLY A 179 5.87 -16.21 -2.74
N LEU A 180 5.04 -15.17 -2.85
CA LEU A 180 4.75 -14.49 -4.11
C LEU A 180 5.98 -13.81 -4.72
N VAL A 181 6.78 -13.15 -3.88
CA VAL A 181 8.02 -12.47 -4.29
C VAL A 181 9.10 -13.48 -4.70
N LYS A 182 9.27 -14.57 -3.94
CA LYS A 182 10.26 -15.62 -4.26
C LYS A 182 10.01 -16.27 -5.62
N GLY A 183 8.75 -16.33 -6.05
CA GLY A 183 8.38 -16.78 -7.40
C GLY A 183 8.84 -15.85 -8.53
N GLY A 184 9.39 -14.67 -8.23
CA GLY A 184 9.89 -13.68 -9.21
C GLY A 184 8.79 -12.98 -10.03
N LYS A 185 7.53 -13.23 -9.69
CA LYS A 185 6.35 -12.77 -10.43
C LYS A 185 5.66 -11.59 -9.75
N SER A 186 6.06 -11.21 -8.55
CA SER A 186 5.33 -10.20 -7.77
C SER A 186 6.22 -9.06 -7.32
N GLN A 187 5.67 -7.85 -7.36
CA GLN A 187 6.27 -6.65 -6.78
C GLN A 187 5.24 -5.96 -5.87
N PHE A 188 5.64 -5.58 -4.67
CA PHE A 188 4.81 -4.94 -3.66
C PHE A 188 5.33 -3.54 -3.36
N ILE A 189 4.43 -2.57 -3.30
CA ILE A 189 4.68 -1.22 -2.77
C ILE A 189 3.58 -0.96 -1.75
N ILE A 190 3.97 -0.77 -0.50
CA ILE A 190 3.03 -0.77 0.63
C ILE A 190 3.26 0.48 1.48
N ALA A 191 2.24 1.31 1.64
CA ALA A 191 2.22 2.32 2.69
C ALA A 191 1.73 1.66 3.98
N THR A 192 2.50 1.78 5.08
CA THR A 192 2.17 1.11 6.34
C THR A 192 2.81 1.82 7.53
N HIS A 193 2.12 1.72 8.66
CA HIS A 193 2.57 2.09 9.99
C HIS A 193 2.92 0.86 10.84
N SER A 194 2.74 -0.35 10.30
CA SER A 194 2.96 -1.58 11.06
C SER A 194 4.44 -1.93 11.20
N PRO A 195 5.00 -1.94 12.43
CA PRO A 195 6.36 -2.42 12.65
C PRO A 195 6.51 -3.93 12.34
N ILE A 196 5.41 -4.70 12.32
CA ILE A 196 5.42 -6.10 11.93
C ILE A 196 5.66 -6.21 10.42
N LEU A 197 4.90 -5.46 9.61
CA LEU A 197 5.03 -5.52 8.16
C LEU A 197 6.38 -4.99 7.68
N LEU A 198 6.86 -3.91 8.29
CA LEU A 198 8.17 -3.31 7.99
C LEU A 198 9.35 -4.27 8.23
N GLY A 199 9.16 -5.30 9.06
CA GLY A 199 10.14 -6.35 9.29
C GLY A 199 10.33 -7.34 8.12
N PHE A 200 9.71 -7.12 6.95
CA PHE A 200 9.91 -8.00 5.80
C PHE A 200 11.39 -8.00 5.32
N PRO A 201 12.03 -9.17 5.21
CA PRO A 201 13.46 -9.25 4.92
C PRO A 201 13.79 -8.77 3.50
N GLY A 202 14.81 -7.91 3.41
CA GLY A 202 15.31 -7.41 2.12
C GLY A 202 14.37 -6.43 1.42
N ALA A 203 13.43 -5.82 2.15
CA ALA A 203 12.63 -4.70 1.65
C ALA A 203 13.44 -3.39 1.64
N HIS A 204 13.01 -2.45 0.81
CA HIS A 204 13.41 -1.04 0.92
C HIS A 204 12.33 -0.27 1.68
N ILE A 205 12.73 0.60 2.60
CA ILE A 205 11.83 1.48 3.34
C ILE A 205 12.15 2.92 2.97
N TYR A 206 11.14 3.67 2.55
CA TYR A 206 11.24 5.11 2.29
C TYR A 206 10.47 5.89 3.34
N SER A 207 11.15 6.82 4.01
CA SER A 207 10.53 7.75 4.94
C SER A 207 9.99 8.98 4.21
N PHE A 208 8.82 9.43 4.65
CA PHE A 208 8.11 10.62 4.18
C PHE A 208 8.05 11.71 5.27
N ASP A 209 8.66 11.49 6.43
CA ASP A 209 8.67 12.45 7.54
C ASP A 209 9.64 13.62 7.33
N SER A 210 10.61 13.42 6.44
CA SER A 210 11.59 14.41 6.02
C SER A 210 11.06 15.25 4.85
N SER A 211 11.65 16.43 4.65
CA SER A 211 11.34 17.30 3.50
C SER A 211 11.66 16.67 2.14
N ALA A 212 12.50 15.64 2.12
CA ALA A 212 12.80 14.84 0.94
C ALA A 212 12.63 13.36 1.27
N VAL A 213 12.00 12.60 0.37
CA VAL A 213 11.81 11.17 0.55
C VAL A 213 13.17 10.47 0.56
N GLU A 214 13.49 9.82 1.68
CA GLU A 214 14.79 9.18 1.88
C GLU A 214 14.65 7.71 2.25
N ARG A 215 15.71 6.93 2.00
CA ARG A 215 15.75 5.52 2.38
C ARG A 215 16.26 5.40 3.80
N ILE A 216 15.54 4.66 4.63
CA ILE A 216 15.94 4.33 6.00
C ILE A 216 15.96 2.81 6.22
N SER A 217 16.64 2.38 7.28
CA SER A 217 16.59 1.00 7.78
C SER A 217 15.33 0.77 8.63
N TYR A 218 15.05 -0.49 8.93
CA TYR A 218 13.89 -0.88 9.73
C TYR A 218 13.97 -0.29 11.15
N GLU A 219 15.14 -0.37 11.77
CA GLU A 219 15.40 0.09 13.13
C GLU A 219 15.38 1.62 13.27
N GLU A 220 15.53 2.34 12.16
CA GLU A 220 15.41 3.80 12.08
C GLU A 220 13.95 4.26 11.97
N THR A 221 13.00 3.37 11.67
CA THR A 221 11.58 3.76 11.59
C THR A 221 11.04 4.14 12.97
N GLU A 222 10.30 5.25 13.04
CA GLU A 222 9.67 5.71 14.28
C GLU A 222 8.74 4.63 14.87
N HIS A 223 7.95 3.97 14.02
CA HIS A 223 7.06 2.88 14.42
C HIS A 223 7.80 1.72 15.09
N TYR A 224 9.00 1.37 14.62
CA TYR A 224 9.84 0.39 15.31
C TYR A 224 10.31 0.90 16.67
N GLN A 225 10.87 2.11 16.72
CA GLN A 225 11.47 2.68 17.92
C GLN A 225 10.46 2.87 19.05
N ILE A 226 9.30 3.46 18.75
CA ILE A 226 8.22 3.68 19.73
C ILE A 226 7.68 2.35 20.22
N THR A 227 7.28 1.46 19.30
CA THR A 227 6.67 0.17 19.66
C THR A 227 7.63 -0.67 20.49
N LYS A 228 8.91 -0.77 20.10
CA LYS A 228 9.92 -1.51 20.85
C LYS A 228 10.16 -0.90 22.24
N SER A 229 10.22 0.42 22.34
CA SER A 229 10.45 1.10 23.62
C SER A 229 9.29 0.87 24.58
N PHE A 230 8.05 1.02 24.09
CA PHE A 230 6.83 0.76 24.86
C PHE A 230 6.75 -0.69 25.34
N LEU A 231 6.96 -1.66 24.45
CA LEU A 231 6.88 -3.09 24.79
C LEU A 231 7.98 -3.55 25.77
N ASN A 232 9.17 -2.94 25.73
CA ASN A 232 10.26 -3.31 26.62
C ASN A 232 10.19 -2.64 28.00
N ARG A 233 9.47 -1.52 28.13
CA ARG A 233 9.46 -0.68 29.33
C ARG A 233 8.08 -0.10 29.62
N THR A 234 7.03 -0.93 29.51
CA THR A 234 5.63 -0.46 29.54
C THR A 234 5.30 0.37 30.77
N ASP A 235 5.58 -0.13 31.98
CA ASP A 235 5.24 0.58 33.23
C ASP A 235 5.90 1.95 33.29
N LYS A 236 7.22 2.00 33.06
CA LYS A 236 7.99 3.25 33.06
C LYS A 236 7.52 4.22 31.97
N PHE A 237 7.21 3.71 30.77
CA PHE A 237 6.73 4.53 29.67
C PHE A 237 5.38 5.18 30.02
N LEU A 238 4.49 4.43 30.69
CA LEU A 238 3.19 4.94 31.16
C LEU A 238 3.34 5.93 32.32
N GLU A 239 4.25 5.68 33.26
CA GLU A 239 4.59 6.62 34.34
C GLU A 239 5.08 7.96 33.78
N ASP A 240 6.02 7.93 32.84
CA ASP A 240 6.57 9.13 32.20
C ASP A 240 5.48 9.87 31.38
N LEU A 241 4.62 9.14 30.67
CA LEU A 241 3.56 9.71 29.82
C LEU A 241 2.41 10.36 30.60
N PHE A 242 2.08 9.83 31.79
CA PHE A 242 0.97 10.32 32.62
C PHE A 242 1.42 11.24 33.75
N ARG A 243 2.68 11.67 33.75
CA ARG A 243 3.18 12.63 34.72
C ARG A 243 2.58 14.01 34.42
N ASP A 244 1.89 14.59 35.40
CA ASP A 244 1.39 15.96 35.28
C ASP A 244 2.55 16.93 35.06
N GLU A 245 2.43 17.81 34.06
CA GLU A 245 3.34 18.94 33.88
C GLU A 245 3.07 19.95 35.00
N GLU A 246 4.02 20.11 35.94
CA GLU A 246 3.97 21.18 36.95
C GLU A 246 4.07 22.59 36.34
#